data_AF-A0A432FAC9-F1
#
_entry.id   AF-A0A432FAC9-F1
#
_cell.length_a   1.000
_cell.length_b   1.000
_cell.length_c   1.000
_cell.angle_alpha   90.00
_cell.angle_beta   90.00
_cell.angle_gamma   90.00
#
_symmetry.space_group_name_H-M   'P 1'
#
loop_
_entity.id
_entity.type
_entity.pdbx_description
1 polymer ?
#
loop_
_entity_poly.entity_id
_entity_poly.type
_entity_poly.pdbx_seq_one_letter_code
_entity_poly.pdbx_strand_id
1 'polypeptide(L)'
;MKKPSLVSQNTIVTKVLETLRSEKLHMAFIVAKGGKRNVIGIVTIEDIMEELVGEIYDEHEKDIDIREISIDKHHVQGSALIKELSKTLDIKFEKVEENQSVKE
;
A
#
# COMPACT_ATOMS: atom_id res chain seq x y z
N MET A 1 25.53 2.75 14.50
CA MET A 1 24.08 2.88 14.28
C MET A 1 23.81 4.20 13.56
N LYS A 2 23.19 4.19 12.37
CA LYS A 2 22.76 5.45 11.71
C LYS A 2 21.58 6.04 12.48
N LYS A 3 21.51 7.37 12.59
CA LYS A 3 20.33 8.03 13.17
C LYS A 3 19.14 7.83 12.21
N PRO A 4 17.94 7.53 12.71
CA PRO A 4 16.76 7.40 11.87
C PRO A 4 16.36 8.77 11.31
N SER A 5 15.84 8.78 10.09
CA SER A 5 15.35 10.00 9.45
C SER A 5 13.98 10.39 10.01
N LEU A 6 13.74 11.69 10.15
CA LEU A 6 12.49 12.26 10.64
C LEU A 6 11.91 13.17 9.56
N VAL A 7 10.71 12.84 9.09
CA VAL A 7 10.03 13.59 8.03
C VAL A 7 8.72 14.18 8.53
N SER A 8 8.43 15.41 8.12
CA SER A 8 7.17 16.07 8.49
C SER A 8 5.99 15.42 7.76
N GLN A 9 4.85 15.26 8.44
CA GLN A 9 3.61 14.75 7.84
C GLN A 9 3.14 15.56 6.61
N ASN A 10 3.55 16.84 6.51
CA ASN A 10 3.21 17.73 5.39
C ASN A 10 4.25 17.71 4.25
N THR A 11 5.28 16.87 4.32
CA THR A 11 6.33 16.79 3.29
C THR A 11 5.81 16.02 2.08
N ILE A 12 6.04 16.54 0.87
CA ILE A 12 5.67 15.86 -0.38
C ILE A 12 6.46 14.56 -0.52
N VAL A 13 5.79 13.48 -0.96
CA VAL A 13 6.33 12.12 -1.01
C VAL A 13 7.64 12.02 -1.81
N THR A 14 7.77 12.75 -2.91
CA THR A 14 8.99 12.78 -3.74
C THR A 14 10.21 13.31 -2.97
N LYS A 15 10.02 14.29 -2.08
CA LYS A 15 11.10 14.80 -1.21
C LYS A 15 11.47 13.80 -0.11
N VAL A 16 10.50 13.02 0.38
CA VAL A 16 10.77 11.93 1.32
C VAL A 16 11.64 10.86 0.66
N LEU A 17 11.31 10.47 -0.59
CA LEU A 17 12.11 9.53 -1.37
C LEU A 17 13.54 10.03 -1.62
N GLU A 18 13.71 11.28 -2.01
CA GLU A 18 15.03 11.91 -2.19
C GLU A 18 15.85 11.88 -0.89
N THR A 19 15.21 12.16 0.24
CA THR A 19 15.85 12.12 1.57
C THR A 19 16.33 10.72 1.89
N LEU A 20 15.46 9.71 1.79
CA LEU A 20 15.77 8.31 2.08
C LEU A 20 16.89 7.77 1.16
N ARG A 21 16.86 8.10 -0.13
CA ARG A 21 17.91 7.74 -1.09
C ARG A 21 19.26 8.37 -0.76
N SER A 22 19.28 9.67 -0.45
CA SER A 22 20.52 10.39 -0.16
C SER A 22 21.16 9.95 1.16
N GLU A 23 20.35 9.63 2.18
CA GLU A 23 20.82 9.14 3.48
C GLU A 23 21.16 7.64 3.47
N LYS A 24 20.82 6.93 2.38
CA LYS A 24 20.91 5.47 2.24
C LYS A 24 20.20 4.78 3.41
N LEU A 25 18.92 5.10 3.57
CA LEU A 25 17.99 4.56 4.58
C LEU A 25 16.72 4.07 3.87
N HIS A 26 16.13 2.98 4.34
CA HIS A 26 14.89 2.42 3.76
C HIS A 26 13.62 2.87 4.47
N MET A 27 13.73 3.55 5.62
CA MET A 27 12.60 3.92 6.47
C MET A 27 12.83 5.27 7.15
N ALA A 28 11.75 6.03 7.31
CA ALA A 28 11.70 7.26 8.10
C ALA A 28 10.52 7.25 9.08
N PHE A 29 10.66 7.97 10.19
CA PHE A 29 9.55 8.26 11.08
C PHE A 29 8.83 9.54 10.64
N ILE A 30 7.50 9.49 10.59
CA ILE A 30 6.65 10.65 10.30
C ILE A 30 6.38 11.38 11.62
N VAL A 31 6.58 12.70 11.63
CA VAL A 31 6.31 13.57 12.78
C VAL A 31 5.23 14.61 12.49
N ALA A 32 4.35 14.85 13.47
CA ALA A 32 3.33 15.89 13.40
C ALA A 32 3.94 17.29 13.56
N LYS A 33 3.33 18.29 12.90
CA LYS A 33 3.72 19.69 13.06
C LYS A 33 2.96 20.30 14.24
N GLY A 34 3.68 20.64 15.31
CA GLY A 34 3.13 21.38 16.44
C GLY A 34 3.79 21.03 17.77
N GLY A 35 4.76 21.84 18.21
CA GLY A 35 5.31 21.91 19.58
C GLY A 35 6.04 20.68 20.15
N LYS A 36 5.59 19.46 19.83
CA LYS A 36 6.16 18.18 20.26
C LYS A 36 6.45 17.35 19.01
N ARG A 37 7.68 16.85 18.89
CA ARG A 37 8.11 15.90 17.85
C ARG A 37 7.53 14.52 18.16
N ASN A 38 6.21 14.40 18.16
CA ASN A 38 5.55 13.12 18.31
C ASN A 38 5.63 12.38 16.98
N VAL A 39 6.15 11.15 17.03
CA VAL A 39 6.07 10.21 15.93
C VAL A 39 4.61 9.79 15.80
N ILE A 40 4.06 9.95 14.59
CA ILE A 40 2.69 9.55 14.26
C ILE A 40 2.64 8.32 13.37
N GLY A 41 3.78 7.91 12.81
CA GLY A 41 3.87 6.75 11.93
C GLY A 41 5.26 6.56 11.36
N ILE A 42 5.36 5.64 10.41
CA ILE A 42 6.55 5.33 9.63
C ILE A 42 6.22 5.38 8.15
N VAL A 43 7.23 5.51 7.31
CA VAL A 43 7.13 5.38 5.86
C VAL A 43 8.37 4.66 5.36
N THR A 44 8.19 3.78 4.38
CA THR A 44 9.28 3.03 3.73
C THR A 44 9.52 3.51 2.31
N ILE A 45 10.68 3.18 1.72
CA ILE A 45 10.93 3.47 0.30
C ILE A 45 9.96 2.69 -0.58
N GLU A 46 9.64 1.46 -0.18
CA GLU A 46 8.78 0.52 -0.88
C GLU A 46 7.37 1.11 -1.05
N ASP A 47 6.77 1.62 0.04
CA ASP A 47 5.43 2.26 0.00
C ASP A 47 5.41 3.50 -0.92
N ILE A 48 6.49 4.29 -0.89
CA ILE A 48 6.59 5.50 -1.73
C ILE A 48 6.75 5.12 -3.20
N MET A 49 7.56 4.11 -3.49
CA MET A 49 7.75 3.62 -4.86
C MET A 49 6.46 3.03 -5.42
N GLU A 50 5.71 2.27 -4.60
CA GLU A 50 4.39 1.75 -4.98
C GLU A 50 3.42 2.88 -5.33
N GLU A 51 3.34 3.93 -4.53
CA GLU A 51 2.40 5.04 -4.78
C GLU A 51 2.76 5.84 -6.05
N LEU A 52 4.06 5.93 -6.38
CA LEU A 52 4.53 6.66 -7.56
C LEU A 52 4.48 5.85 -8.85
N VAL A 53 4.75 4.54 -8.77
CA VAL A 53 4.87 3.66 -9.94
C VAL A 53 3.61 2.83 -10.17
N GLY A 54 2.84 2.57 -9.13
CA GLY A 54 1.75 1.59 -9.13
C GLY A 54 2.27 0.15 -9.20
N GLU A 55 1.39 -0.80 -9.49
CA GLU A 55 1.80 -2.16 -9.77
C GLU A 55 2.55 -2.21 -11.11
N ILE A 56 3.79 -2.68 -11.11
CA ILE A 56 4.49 -3.00 -12.34
C ILE A 56 3.90 -4.32 -12.84
N TYR A 57 2.90 -4.22 -13.72
CA TYR A 57 2.29 -5.37 -14.37
C TYR A 57 3.33 -6.07 -15.26
N ASP A 58 3.64 -7.33 -14.96
CA ASP A 58 4.32 -8.19 -15.92
C ASP A 58 3.32 -8.55 -17.02
N GLU A 59 3.65 -8.20 -18.26
CA GLU A 59 2.87 -8.50 -19.47
C GLU A 59 2.60 -10.00 -19.69
N HIS A 60 3.22 -10.88 -18.90
CA HIS A 60 3.09 -12.33 -18.97
C HIS A 60 2.42 -12.99 -17.75
N GLU A 61 2.08 -12.24 -16.70
CA GLU A 61 1.34 -12.82 -15.57
C GLU A 61 -0.13 -13.00 -15.94
N LYS A 62 -0.55 -14.27 -16.02
CA LYS A 62 -1.96 -14.66 -16.21
C LYS A 62 -2.85 -13.89 -15.23
N ASP A 63 -3.97 -13.36 -15.73
CA ASP A 63 -5.01 -12.68 -14.96
C ASP A 63 -5.33 -13.45 -13.67
N ILE A 64 -4.73 -13.00 -12.55
CA ILE A 64 -5.12 -13.46 -11.22
C ILE A 64 -6.23 -12.51 -10.79
N ASP A 65 -7.44 -13.04 -10.60
CA ASP A 65 -8.62 -12.24 -10.27
C ASP A 65 -8.48 -11.47 -8.94
N ILE A 66 -7.66 -11.98 -8.00
CA ILE A 66 -7.38 -11.37 -6.69
C ILE A 66 -5.89 -11.49 -6.38
N ARG A 67 -5.20 -10.36 -6.19
CA ARG A 67 -3.78 -10.27 -5.86
C ARG A 67 -3.58 -9.45 -4.58
N GLU A 68 -2.75 -9.96 -3.67
CA GLU A 68 -2.28 -9.19 -2.51
C GLU A 68 -1.20 -8.19 -2.97
N ILE A 69 -1.40 -6.91 -2.67
CA ILE A 69 -0.45 -5.82 -2.96
C ILE A 69 0.40 -5.55 -1.71
N SER A 70 -0.26 -5.52 -0.55
CA SER A 70 0.36 -5.37 0.76
C SER A 70 -0.58 -5.88 1.86
N ILE A 71 -0.14 -5.85 3.11
CA ILE A 71 -0.81 -6.51 4.24
C ILE A 71 -2.30 -6.15 4.41
N ASP A 72 -2.70 -4.96 3.97
CA ASP A 72 -4.09 -4.47 4.06
C ASP A 72 -4.66 -4.01 2.70
N LYS A 73 -4.01 -4.39 1.58
CA LYS A 73 -4.38 -3.91 0.24
C LYS A 73 -4.33 -5.04 -0.78
N HIS A 74 -5.45 -5.23 -1.48
CA HIS A 74 -5.57 -6.23 -2.53
C HIS A 74 -6.06 -5.58 -3.83
N HIS A 75 -5.51 -6.01 -4.96
CA HIS A 75 -6.02 -5.70 -6.28
C HIS A 75 -7.01 -6.80 -6.68
N VAL A 76 -8.22 -6.41 -7.08
CA VAL A 76 -9.29 -7.35 -7.44
C VAL A 76 -9.87 -6.94 -8.79
N GLN A 77 -9.89 -7.88 -9.74
CA GLN A 77 -10.55 -7.64 -11.02
C GLN A 77 -12.06 -7.52 -10.82
N GLY A 78 -12.72 -6.63 -11.58
CA GLY A 78 -14.16 -6.46 -11.50
C GLY A 78 -14.95 -7.72 -11.86
N SER A 79 -14.36 -8.62 -12.65
CA SER A 79 -14.88 -9.95 -13.01
C SER A 79 -14.75 -10.99 -11.90
N ALA A 80 -13.92 -10.75 -10.89
CA ALA A 80 -13.71 -11.69 -9.79
C ALA A 80 -15.04 -11.98 -9.07
N LEU A 81 -15.28 -13.24 -8.72
CA LEU A 81 -16.48 -13.61 -7.98
C LEU A 81 -16.35 -13.16 -6.52
N ILE A 82 -17.40 -12.53 -5.98
CA ILE A 82 -17.44 -12.11 -4.57
C ILE A 82 -17.24 -13.31 -3.63
N LYS A 83 -17.68 -14.51 -4.05
CA LYS A 83 -17.46 -15.76 -3.31
C LYS A 83 -15.97 -16.09 -3.16
N GLU A 84 -15.18 -15.88 -4.21
CA GLU A 84 -13.72 -16.12 -4.15
C GLU A 84 -13.04 -15.05 -3.30
N LEU A 85 -13.44 -13.78 -3.46
CA LEU A 85 -12.97 -12.68 -2.64
C LEU A 85 -13.22 -12.92 -1.14
N SER A 86 -14.42 -13.40 -0.79
CA SER A 86 -14.81 -13.74 0.58
C SER A 86 -13.91 -14.79 1.21
N LYS A 87 -13.51 -15.79 0.41
CA LYS A 87 -12.64 -16.89 0.85
C LYS A 87 -11.19 -16.44 0.99
N THR A 88 -10.71 -15.63 0.05
CA THR A 88 -9.32 -15.13 0.05
C THR A 88 -9.07 -14.17 1.20
N LEU A 89 -10.03 -13.28 1.48
CA LEU A 89 -9.89 -12.26 2.54
C LEU A 89 -10.43 -12.70 3.90
N ASP A 90 -11.07 -13.87 4.00
CA ASP A 90 -11.79 -14.34 5.19
C ASP A 90 -12.86 -13.34 5.69
N ILE A 91 -13.62 -12.75 4.75
CA ILE A 91 -14.67 -11.76 5.01
C ILE A 91 -16.03 -12.34 4.63
N LYS A 92 -17.07 -12.08 5.43
CA LYS A 92 -18.46 -12.43 5.10
C LYS A 92 -19.21 -11.23 4.53
N PHE A 93 -19.72 -11.37 3.31
CA PHE A 93 -20.66 -10.42 2.70
C PHE A 93 -22.11 -10.87 2.97
N GLU A 94 -23.01 -9.93 3.28
CA GLU A 94 -24.36 -10.26 3.78
C GLU A 94 -25.33 -10.77 2.70
N LYS A 95 -25.05 -10.55 1.41
CA LYS A 95 -25.84 -11.05 0.28
C LYS A 95 -24.94 -11.22 -0.95
N VAL A 96 -24.69 -12.47 -1.34
CA VAL A 96 -23.86 -12.81 -2.51
C VAL A 96 -24.61 -13.83 -3.35
N GLU A 97 -24.92 -13.49 -4.59
CA GLU A 97 -25.43 -14.48 -5.55
C GLU A 97 -24.30 -15.41 -6.03
N GLU A 98 -24.64 -16.63 -6.46
CA GLU A 98 -23.65 -17.66 -6.75
C GLU A 98 -22.61 -17.27 -7.82
N ASN A 99 -23.01 -16.39 -8.75
CA ASN A 99 -22.17 -15.88 -9.84
C ASN A 99 -21.99 -14.35 -9.77
N GLN A 100 -22.15 -13.74 -8.60
CA GLN A 100 -22.00 -12.29 -8.48
C GLN A 100 -20.52 -11.88 -8.58
N SER A 101 -20.22 -11.00 -9.53
CA SER A 101 -18.89 -10.39 -9.67
C SER A 101 -18.76 -9.13 -8.82
N VAL A 102 -17.53 -8.68 -8.55
CA VAL A 102 -17.26 -7.47 -7.75
C VAL A 102 -17.84 -6.20 -8.37
N LYS A 103 -17.99 -6.17 -9.71
CA LYS A 103 -18.48 -5.00 -10.44
C LYS A 103 -20.02 -4.94 -10.56
N GLU A 104 -20.73 -6.04 -10.30
CA GLU A 104 -22.18 -6.19 -10.54
C GLU A 104 -23.05 -6.21 -9.28
#